data_AF-A0A0F8YJ31-F1
#
_entry.id   AF-A0A0F8YJ31-F1
#
_cell.length_a   1.000
_cell.length_b   1.000
_cell.length_c   1.000
_cell.angle_alpha   90.00
_cell.angle_beta   90.00
_cell.angle_gamma   90.00
#
_symmetry.space_group_name_H-M   'P 1'
#
loop_
_entity.id
_entity.type
_entity.pdbx_description
1 polymer ?
#
loop_
_entity_poly.entity_id
_entity_poly.type
_entity_poly.pdbx_seq_one_letter_code
_entity_poly.pdbx_strand_id
1 'polypeptide(L)'
;MNLATEINGRLGYRTIALRNENRISVEDLSEASGLTPSMIRKVERGNRNFRSHTLCQLAKTFKVDPDYFMIRDIYLAQAMRDPVFAAHMAEMARQYFERPGKENPAA
;
A
#
# COMPACT_ATOMS: atom_id res chain seq x y z
N MET A 1 10.02 -19.14 -6.44
CA MET A 1 9.98 -17.69 -6.12
C MET A 1 9.64 -17.55 -4.63
N ASN A 2 10.42 -16.80 -3.84
CA ASN A 2 10.25 -16.73 -2.37
C ASN A 2 9.18 -15.68 -2.00
N LEU A 3 8.28 -16.03 -1.07
CA LEU A 3 7.21 -15.17 -0.53
C LEU A 3 7.72 -13.79 -0.04
N ALA A 4 8.89 -13.75 0.60
CA ALA A 4 9.51 -12.50 1.03
C ALA A 4 9.85 -11.60 -0.17
N THR A 5 10.38 -12.15 -1.26
CA THR A 5 10.68 -11.39 -2.48
C THR A 5 9.43 -10.75 -3.08
N GLU A 6 8.32 -11.48 -3.03
CA GLU A 6 7.02 -11.06 -3.55
C GLU A 6 6.38 -9.93 -2.73
N ILE A 7 6.54 -9.96 -1.41
CA ILE A 7 6.09 -8.88 -0.50
C ILE A 7 6.93 -7.62 -0.71
N ASN A 8 8.23 -7.79 -0.90
CA ASN A 8 9.12 -6.64 -1.05
C ASN A 8 8.89 -5.87 -2.36
N GLY A 9 8.61 -6.58 -3.47
CA GLY A 9 8.20 -5.94 -4.72
C GLY A 9 6.88 -5.17 -4.59
N ARG A 10 5.94 -5.65 -3.77
CA ARG A 10 4.63 -5.01 -3.57
C ARG A 10 4.71 -3.69 -2.81
N LEU A 11 5.47 -3.64 -1.71
CA LEU A 11 5.69 -2.37 -0.99
C LEU A 11 6.29 -1.32 -1.93
N GLY A 12 7.32 -1.69 -2.69
CA GLY A 12 7.96 -0.79 -3.64
C GLY A 12 7.00 -0.26 -4.70
N TYR A 13 6.26 -1.16 -5.34
CA TYR A 13 5.27 -0.81 -6.36
C TYR A 13 4.19 0.15 -5.83
N ARG A 14 3.57 -0.19 -4.69
CA ARG A 14 2.50 0.62 -4.09
C ARG A 14 3.01 1.96 -3.55
N THR A 15 4.27 2.02 -3.10
CA THR A 15 4.92 3.29 -2.74
C THR A 15 5.05 4.21 -3.95
N ILE A 16 5.50 3.67 -5.10
CA ILE A 16 5.60 4.45 -6.36
C ILE A 16 4.21 4.93 -6.79
N ALA A 17 3.20 4.07 -6.72
CA ALA A 17 1.83 4.41 -7.11
C ALA A 17 1.30 5.59 -6.28
N LEU A 18 1.33 5.49 -4.95
CA LEU A 18 0.88 6.56 -4.06
C LEU A 18 1.70 7.85 -4.24
N ARG A 19 3.02 7.74 -4.43
CA ARG A 19 3.90 8.90 -4.65
C ARG A 19 3.51 9.64 -5.95
N ASN A 20 3.23 8.90 -7.02
CA ASN A 20 2.82 9.48 -8.30
C ASN A 20 1.39 10.06 -8.25
N GLU A 21 0.45 9.39 -7.58
CA GLU A 21 -0.92 9.88 -7.37
C GLU A 21 -0.94 11.22 -6.62
N ASN A 22 -0.07 11.35 -5.61
CA ASN A 22 0.09 12.59 -4.84
C ASN A 22 1.01 13.62 -5.54
N ARG A 23 1.61 13.28 -6.69
CA ARG A 23 2.52 14.13 -7.47
C ARG A 23 3.72 14.66 -6.67
N ILE A 24 4.24 13.86 -5.74
CA ILE A 24 5.37 14.23 -4.89
C ILE A 24 6.66 13.56 -5.39
N SER A 25 7.80 14.21 -5.16
CA SER A 25 9.13 13.65 -5.43
C SER A 25 9.58 12.67 -4.34
N VAL A 26 10.73 12.03 -4.53
CA VAL A 26 11.32 11.17 -3.49
C VAL A 26 11.78 12.02 -2.30
N GLU A 27 12.19 13.24 -2.58
CA GLU A 27 12.63 14.24 -1.62
C GLU A 27 11.45 14.72 -0.77
N ASP A 28 10.30 15.01 -1.39
CA ASP A 28 9.07 15.37 -0.68
C ASP A 28 8.57 14.22 0.20
N LEU A 29 8.61 12.98 -0.31
CA LEU A 29 8.24 11.80 0.47
C LEU A 29 9.22 11.57 1.63
N SER A 30 10.50 11.88 1.43
CA SER A 30 11.53 11.80 2.47
C SER A 30 11.22 12.74 3.62
N GLU A 31 10.88 14.00 3.31
CA GLU A 31 10.49 15.00 4.29
C GLU A 31 9.21 14.58 5.05
N ALA A 32 8.20 14.11 4.33
CA ALA A 32 6.92 13.73 4.93
C ALA A 32 6.99 12.46 5.81
N SER A 33 7.81 11.48 5.42
CA SER A 33 7.88 10.18 6.10
C SER A 33 8.98 10.07 7.15
N GLY A 34 9.95 10.99 7.13
CA GLY A 34 11.18 10.89 7.93
C GLY A 34 12.13 9.77 7.48
N LEU A 35 11.85 9.10 6.36
CA LEU A 35 12.77 8.15 5.72
C LEU A 35 13.79 8.89 4.87
N THR A 36 15.00 8.36 4.75
CA THR A 36 15.99 8.96 3.85
C THR A 36 15.65 8.71 2.38
N PRO A 37 16.03 9.59 1.44
CA PRO A 37 15.79 9.38 0.01
C PRO A 37 16.41 8.07 -0.52
N SER A 38 17.56 7.67 0.03
CA SER A 38 18.23 6.41 -0.29
C SER A 38 17.40 5.20 0.14
N MET A 39 16.77 5.25 1.32
CA MET A 39 15.89 4.18 1.80
C MET A 39 14.64 4.09 0.92
N ILE A 40 14.02 5.21 0.57
CA ILE A 40 12.86 5.25 -0.33
C ILE A 40 13.19 4.61 -1.68
N ARG A 41 14.29 5.00 -2.33
CA ARG A 41 14.69 4.38 -3.62
C ARG A 41 14.97 2.89 -3.49
N LYS A 42 15.51 2.41 -2.35
CA LYS A 42 15.68 0.97 -2.10
C LYS A 42 14.34 0.25 -1.95
N VAL A 43 13.37 0.88 -1.31
CA VAL A 43 11.99 0.38 -1.21
C VAL A 43 11.36 0.30 -2.61
N GLU A 44 11.38 1.39 -3.37
CA GLU A 44 10.79 1.46 -4.72
C GLU A 44 11.41 0.44 -5.70
N ARG A 45 12.70 0.09 -5.51
CA ARG A 45 13.39 -0.96 -6.30
C ARG A 45 13.09 -2.38 -5.83
N GLY A 46 12.26 -2.57 -4.80
CA GLY A 46 11.87 -3.88 -4.29
C GLY A 46 12.99 -4.65 -3.58
N ASN A 47 13.91 -3.94 -2.90
CA ASN A 47 14.99 -4.60 -2.16
C ASN A 47 14.43 -5.47 -1.03
N ARG A 48 14.98 -6.68 -0.85
CA ARG A 48 14.36 -7.79 -0.13
C ARG A 48 14.36 -7.69 1.41
N ASN A 49 14.73 -6.55 1.99
CA ASN A 49 15.06 -6.50 3.42
C ASN A 49 14.68 -5.17 4.10
N PHE A 50 13.46 -4.68 3.87
CA PHE A 50 12.95 -3.57 4.67
C PHE A 50 12.39 -4.04 6.01
N ARG A 51 12.51 -3.19 7.03
CA ARG A 51 11.98 -3.47 8.36
C ARG A 51 10.51 -3.08 8.44
N SER A 52 9.75 -3.71 9.32
CA SER A 52 8.36 -3.35 9.63
C SER A 52 8.18 -1.87 9.95
N HIS A 53 9.19 -1.23 10.55
CA HIS A 53 9.17 0.21 10.81
C HIS A 53 8.98 1.06 9.54
N THR A 54 9.61 0.66 8.42
CA THR A 54 9.57 1.40 7.16
C THR A 54 8.18 1.31 6.53
N LEU A 55 7.59 0.12 6.59
CA LEU A 55 6.19 -0.10 6.22
C LEU A 55 5.25 0.83 7.00
N CYS A 56 5.38 0.85 8.33
CA CYS A 56 4.50 1.65 9.19
C CYS A 56 4.67 3.16 8.95
N GLN A 57 5.89 3.63 8.68
CA GLN A 57 6.11 5.04 8.35
C GLN A 57 5.44 5.42 7.03
N LEU A 58 5.58 4.60 5.99
CA LEU A 58 4.93 4.84 4.70
C LEU A 58 3.40 4.79 4.83
N ALA A 59 2.87 3.79 5.54
CA ALA A 59 1.44 3.68 5.83
C ALA A 59 0.89 4.93 6.54
N LYS A 60 1.58 5.39 7.58
CA LYS A 60 1.24 6.62 8.29
C LYS A 60 1.30 7.85 7.38
N THR A 61 2.33 7.96 6.55
CA THR A 61 2.55 9.10 5.65
C THR A 61 1.42 9.23 4.63
N PHE A 62 1.02 8.10 4.04
CA PHE A 62 -0.04 8.06 3.04
C PHE A 62 -1.45 7.90 3.63
N LYS A 63 -1.58 7.83 4.96
CA LYS A 63 -2.85 7.61 5.67
C LYS A 63 -3.61 6.37 5.17
N VAL A 64 -2.87 5.28 4.95
CA VAL A 64 -3.41 3.96 4.59
C VAL A 64 -3.04 2.95 5.66
N ASP A 65 -3.80 1.87 5.76
CA ASP A 65 -3.44 0.76 6.64
C ASP A 65 -2.18 0.02 6.14
N PRO A 66 -1.31 -0.53 7.02
CA PRO A 66 -0.10 -1.23 6.60
C PRO A 66 -0.35 -2.44 5.68
N ASP A 67 -1.52 -3.06 5.79
CA ASP A 67 -1.94 -4.16 4.93
C ASP A 67 -2.15 -3.71 3.48
N TYR A 68 -2.41 -2.43 3.23
CA TYR A 68 -2.37 -1.83 1.90
C TYR A 68 -1.03 -2.06 1.21
N PHE A 69 0.08 -2.35 1.87
CA PHE A 69 1.32 -2.67 1.14
C PHE A 69 1.56 -4.18 1.01
N MET A 70 0.79 -4.99 1.75
CA MET A 70 1.01 -6.43 1.93
C MET A 70 -0.01 -7.29 1.20
N ILE A 71 -1.24 -6.81 1.03
CA ILE A 71 -2.32 -7.57 0.41
C ILE A 71 -1.91 -7.96 -1.02
N ARG A 72 -2.09 -9.23 -1.33
CA ARG A 72 -1.82 -9.79 -2.65
C ARG A 72 -3.01 -9.44 -3.54
N ASP A 73 -2.78 -8.79 -4.68
CA ASP A 73 -3.80 -8.44 -5.67
C ASP A 73 -4.40 -9.66 -6.41
N ILE A 74 -4.43 -10.83 -5.77
CA ILE A 74 -5.08 -12.03 -6.29
C ILE A 74 -6.56 -11.76 -6.54
N TYR A 75 -7.21 -11.00 -5.67
CA TYR A 75 -8.60 -10.61 -5.86
C TYR A 75 -8.77 -9.45 -6.85
N LEU A 76 -7.80 -8.54 -6.96
CA LEU A 76 -7.90 -7.39 -7.88
C LEU A 76 -7.79 -7.85 -9.34
N ALA A 77 -6.80 -8.69 -9.65
CA ALA A 77 -6.64 -9.26 -10.99
C ALA A 77 -7.85 -10.14 -11.39
N GLN A 78 -8.48 -10.81 -10.42
CA GLN A 78 -9.68 -11.61 -10.64
C GLN A 78 -10.92 -10.74 -10.80
N ALA A 79 -11.07 -9.68 -9.98
CA ALA A 79 -12.16 -8.70 -10.08
C ALA A 79 -12.12 -7.93 -11.40
N MET A 80 -10.94 -7.58 -11.89
CA MET A 80 -10.80 -6.92 -13.19
C MET A 80 -11.19 -7.83 -14.36
N ARG A 81 -11.23 -9.16 -14.17
CA ARG A 81 -11.60 -10.15 -15.20
C ARG A 81 -13.03 -10.67 -15.05
N ASP A 82 -13.68 -10.41 -13.93
CA ASP A 82 -15.02 -10.90 -13.61
C ASP A 82 -15.86 -9.78 -12.96
N PRO A 83 -16.80 -9.18 -13.72
CA PRO A 83 -17.66 -8.11 -13.24
C PRO A 83 -18.55 -8.50 -12.04
N VAL A 84 -18.92 -9.78 -11.93
CA VAL A 84 -19.72 -10.29 -10.81
C VAL A 84 -18.87 -10.34 -9.55
N PHE A 85 -17.63 -10.81 -9.69
CA PHE A 85 -16.67 -10.81 -8.59
C PHE A 85 -16.30 -9.39 -8.15
N ALA A 86 -16.12 -8.45 -9.09
CA ALA A 86 -15.89 -7.04 -8.76
C ALA A 86 -17.04 -6.42 -7.97
N ALA A 87 -18.30 -6.67 -8.38
CA ALA A 87 -19.48 -6.19 -7.66
C ALA A 87 -19.56 -6.79 -6.25
N HIS A 88 -19.26 -8.08 -6.10
CA HIS A 88 -19.22 -8.75 -4.80
C HIS A 88 -18.14 -8.16 -3.87
N MET A 89 -16.93 -7.93 -4.39
CA MET A 89 -15.84 -7.33 -3.63
C MET A 89 -16.16 -5.88 -3.23
N ALA A 90 -16.79 -5.09 -4.11
CA ALA A 90 -17.24 -3.74 -3.80
C ALA A 90 -18.30 -3.74 -2.68
N GLU A 91 -19.21 -4.71 -2.69
CA GLU A 91 -20.22 -4.87 -1.66
C GLU A 91 -19.60 -5.31 -0.32
N MET A 92 -18.66 -6.26 -0.33
CA MET A 92 -17.92 -6.65 0.88
C MET A 92 -17.13 -5.48 1.46
N ALA A 93 -16.50 -4.67 0.61
CA ALA A 93 -15.77 -3.48 1.04
C ALA A 93 -16.72 -2.45 1.68
N ARG A 94 -17.87 -2.16 1.07
CA ARG A 94 -18.92 -1.30 1.67
C ARG A 94 -19.31 -1.79 3.06
N GLN A 95 -19.68 -3.06 3.19
CA GLN A 95 -20.13 -3.63 4.45
C GLN A 95 -19.05 -3.58 5.55
N TYR A 96 -17.78 -3.67 5.17
CA TYR A 96 -16.67 -3.52 6.12
C TYR A 96 -16.51 -2.08 6.62
N PHE A 97 -16.59 -1.09 5.72
CA PHE A 97 -16.44 0.33 6.06
C PHE A 97 -17.69 0.94 6.71
N GLU A 98 -18.88 0.40 6.42
CA GLU A 98 -20.15 0.82 7.03
C GLU A 98 -20.40 0.20 8.41
N ARG A 99 -19.51 -0.69 8.86
CA ARG A 99 -19.65 -1.38 10.14
C ARG A 99 -19.38 -0.41 11.30
N PRO A 100 -20.28 -0.31 12.30
CA PRO A 100 -20.10 0.60 13.44
C PRO A 100 -18.80 0.29 14.20
N GLY A 101 -18.00 1.33 14.45
CA GLY A 101 -16.67 1.23 15.08
C GLY A 101 -15.49 1.11 14.11
N LYS A 102 -15.70 1.21 12.79
CA LYS A 102 -14.66 1.33 11.75
C LYS A 102 -14.57 2.75 11.18
N GLU A 103 -14.80 3.76 12.03
CA GLU A 103 -14.57 5.15 11.63
C GLU A 103 -13.10 5.36 11.27
N ASN A 104 -12.88 6.01 10.12
CA ASN A 104 -11.58 6.47 9.69
C ASN A 104 -10.97 7.36 10.80
N PRO A 105 -9.79 7.06 11.36
CA PRO A 105 -9.17 7.90 12.40
C PRO A 105 -8.72 9.29 11.91
N ALA A 106 -9.15 9.70 10.71
CA ALA A 106 -8.82 10.97 10.06
C ALA A 106 -10.05 11.80 9.63
N ALA A 107 -11.26 11.50 10.12
CA ALA A 107 -12.44 12.37 9.97
C ALA A 107 -12.58 13.34 11.15
#